data_AF-A0A7W1F0I6-F1
#
_entry.id   AF-A0A7W1F0I6-F1
#
_cell.length_a   1.000
_cell.length_b   1.000
_cell.length_c   1.000
_cell.angle_alpha   90.00
_cell.angle_beta   90.00
_cell.angle_gamma   90.00
#
_symmetry.space_group_name_H-M   'P 1'
#
loop_
_entity.id
_entity.type
_entity.pdbx_description
1 polymer ?
#
loop_
_entity_poly.entity_id
_entity_poly.type
_entity_poly.pdbx_seq_one_letter_code
_entity_poly.pdbx_strand_id
1 'polypeptide(L)'
;MYKWPQGRLIRVIALLVVLVVAGDLAWTGSYAQFSTYFGADGGGNVRQLVLGIVFTVLALGVLIGGIAAAGFVAKSADFLIEVEQEMVRVTWPTGPDLVRSTIVIAVMIIVLGIGIFAVDWVNLHLLEYLLQNKS
;
A
#
# COMPACT_ATOMS: atom_id res chain seq x y z
N MET A 1 10.12 34.59 1.69
CA MET A 1 8.78 34.33 2.27
C MET A 1 8.76 32.93 2.86
N TYR A 2 8.84 32.84 4.18
CA TYR A 2 8.81 31.60 4.95
C TYR A 2 7.35 31.15 5.12
N LYS A 3 7.00 29.97 4.59
CA LYS A 3 5.61 29.46 4.53
C LYS A 3 5.34 28.54 5.74
N TRP A 4 4.56 29.05 6.70
CA TRP A 4 4.04 28.33 7.87
C TRP A 4 2.62 27.82 7.56
N PRO A 5 2.18 26.57 7.87
CA PRO A 5 2.87 25.35 8.31
C PRO A 5 2.75 24.25 7.24
N GLN A 6 3.58 24.27 6.20
CA GLN A 6 3.58 23.21 5.19
C GLN A 6 4.22 21.92 5.75
N GLY A 7 3.53 20.78 5.61
CA GLY A 7 4.01 19.47 6.08
C GLY A 7 3.47 18.99 7.45
N ARG A 8 2.53 19.72 8.08
CA ARG A 8 1.92 19.28 9.37
C ARG A 8 1.28 17.90 9.26
N LEU A 9 0.54 17.62 8.19
CA LEU A 9 -0.14 16.34 7.99
C LEU A 9 0.87 15.19 7.86
N ILE A 10 1.90 15.35 7.03
CA ILE A 10 2.94 14.33 6.81
C ILE A 10 3.71 14.07 8.11
N ARG A 11 4.05 15.11 8.87
CA ARG A 11 4.70 14.94 10.19
C ARG A 11 3.79 14.24 11.19
N VAL A 12 2.50 14.55 11.21
CA VAL A 12 1.52 13.85 12.05
C VAL A 12 1.41 12.38 11.66
N ILE A 13 1.33 12.07 10.36
CA ILE A 13 1.28 10.68 9.87
C ILE A 13 2.57 9.94 10.24
N ALA A 14 3.74 10.54 10.01
CA ALA A 14 5.02 9.93 10.36
C ALA A 14 5.13 9.68 11.87
N LEU A 15 4.70 10.64 12.70
CA LEU A 15 4.67 10.47 14.15
C LEU A 15 3.68 9.38 14.59
N LEU A 16 2.51 9.29 13.95
CA LEU A 16 1.55 8.22 14.23
C LEU A 16 2.13 6.84 13.88
N VAL A 17 2.80 6.71 12.74
CA VAL A 17 3.47 5.46 12.34
C VAL A 17 4.57 5.10 13.34
N VAL A 18 5.41 6.05 13.73
CA VAL A 18 6.47 5.84 14.75
C VAL A 18 5.86 5.39 16.08
N LEU A 19 4.76 6.00 16.51
CA LEU A 19 4.07 5.62 17.75
C LEU A 19 3.46 4.22 17.67
N VAL A 20 2.87 3.84 16.54
CA VAL A 20 2.33 2.49 16.33
C VAL A 20 3.44 1.45 16.39
N VAL A 21 4.56 1.68 15.69
CA VAL A 21 5.70 0.75 15.69
C VAL A 21 6.37 0.67 17.06
N ALA A 22 6.62 1.80 17.72
CA ALA A 22 7.18 1.80 19.07
C ALA A 22 6.24 1.14 20.09
N GLY A 23 4.93 1.35 19.94
CA GLY A 23 3.89 0.72 20.76
C GLY A 23 3.84 -0.80 20.58
N ASP A 24 3.92 -1.28 19.34
CA ASP A 24 3.98 -2.72 19.05
C ASP A 24 5.24 -3.34 19.66
N LEU A 25 6.43 -2.77 19.41
CA LEU A 25 7.69 -3.27 19.99
C LEU A 25 7.67 -3.27 21.53
N ALA A 26 7.05 -2.27 22.15
CA ALA A 26 6.93 -2.20 23.60
C ALA A 26 5.94 -3.24 24.15
N TRP A 27 4.80 -3.45 23.48
CA TRP A 27 3.75 -4.36 23.96
C TRP A 27 4.05 -5.82 23.64
N THR A 28 4.30 -6.17 22.37
CA THR A 28 4.53 -7.56 21.94
C THR A 28 5.96 -8.01 22.20
N GLY A 29 6.93 -7.11 22.06
CA GLY A 29 8.35 -7.39 22.29
C GLY A 29 8.75 -7.30 23.76
N SER A 30 8.73 -6.10 24.34
CA SER A 30 9.28 -5.87 25.68
C SER A 30 8.38 -6.43 26.79
N TYR A 31 7.11 -6.01 26.85
CA TYR A 31 6.20 -6.33 27.95
C TYR A 31 5.91 -7.83 28.07
N ALA A 32 5.72 -8.54 26.95
CA ALA A 32 5.48 -9.99 26.96
C ALA A 32 6.69 -10.80 27.48
N GLN A 33 7.92 -10.35 27.23
CA GLN A 33 9.12 -11.03 27.70
C GLN A 33 9.43 -10.69 29.17
N PHE A 34 9.11 -9.46 29.61
CA PHE A 34 9.23 -9.09 31.01
C PHE A 34 8.14 -9.70 31.89
N SER A 35 6.91 -9.83 31.40
CA SER A 35 5.81 -10.44 32.15
C SER A 35 6.03 -11.94 32.40
N THR A 36 6.69 -12.64 31.47
CA THR A 36 7.08 -14.05 31.65
C THR A 36 8.28 -14.21 32.58
N TYR A 37 9.16 -13.21 32.67
CA TYR A 37 10.30 -13.24 33.59
C TYR A 37 9.93 -12.84 35.03
N PHE A 38 9.13 -11.77 35.20
CA PHE A 38 8.69 -11.25 36.51
C PHE A 38 7.33 -11.79 36.95
N GLY A 39 6.71 -12.68 36.17
CA GLY A 39 5.41 -13.27 36.44
C GLY A 39 5.42 -14.24 37.62
N ALA A 40 4.22 -14.55 38.13
CA ALA A 40 4.00 -15.36 39.32
C ALA A 40 4.63 -16.77 39.26
N ASP A 41 4.94 -17.28 38.06
CA ASP A 41 5.52 -18.61 37.85
C ASP A 41 7.04 -18.67 38.09
N GLY A 42 7.72 -17.54 38.37
CA GLY A 42 9.09 -17.48 38.91
C GLY A 42 10.22 -18.17 38.13
N GLY A 43 9.92 -18.69 36.93
CA GLY A 43 10.82 -19.54 36.12
C GLY A 43 11.44 -18.83 34.92
N GLY A 44 11.56 -17.51 34.97
CA GLY A 44 12.06 -16.69 33.86
C GLY A 44 13.48 -17.07 33.46
N ASN A 45 13.68 -17.58 32.24
CA ASN A 45 15.02 -17.86 31.71
C ASN A 45 15.77 -16.55 31.45
N VAL A 46 17.09 -16.52 31.69
CA VAL A 46 17.95 -15.35 31.41
C VAL A 46 17.78 -14.83 29.97
N ARG A 47 17.48 -15.74 29.04
CA ARG A 47 17.13 -15.42 27.65
C ARG A 47 15.95 -14.45 27.52
N GLN A 48 14.89 -14.62 28.31
CA GLN A 48 13.69 -13.76 28.27
C GLN A 48 14.02 -12.36 28.78
N LEU A 49 14.84 -12.24 29.82
CA LEU A 49 15.33 -10.96 30.32
C LEU A 49 16.16 -10.22 29.25
N VAL A 50 17.09 -10.93 28.60
CA VAL A 50 17.91 -10.35 27.53
C VAL A 50 17.05 -9.89 26.36
N LEU A 51 16.09 -10.69 25.91
CA LEU A 51 15.17 -10.31 24.84
C LEU A 51 14.31 -9.10 25.22
N GLY A 52 13.77 -9.07 26.43
CA GLY A 52 13.01 -7.93 26.95
C GLY A 52 13.82 -6.63 26.91
N ILE A 53 15.06 -6.65 27.42
CA ILE A 53 15.96 -5.48 27.40
C ILE A 53 16.23 -5.03 25.95
N VAL A 54 16.54 -5.95 25.03
CA VAL A 54 16.78 -5.63 23.62
C VAL A 54 15.57 -4.97 22.98
N PHE A 55 14.37 -5.53 23.13
CA PHE A 55 13.15 -4.93 22.57
C PHE A 55 12.83 -3.56 23.18
N THR A 56 13.16 -3.34 24.45
CA THR A 56 12.97 -2.04 25.10
C THR A 56 13.91 -0.98 24.54
N VAL A 57 15.19 -1.33 24.34
CA VAL A 57 16.17 -0.44 23.72
C VAL A 57 15.77 -0.12 22.29
N LEU A 58 15.28 -1.11 21.53
CA LEU A 58 14.77 -0.90 20.18
C LEU A 58 13.52 -0.02 20.17
N ALA A 59 12.56 -0.24 21.07
CA ALA A 59 11.35 0.58 21.17
C ALA A 59 11.69 2.05 21.47
N LEU A 60 12.61 2.30 22.42
CA LEU A 60 13.08 3.65 22.74
C LEU A 60 13.89 4.27 21.60
N GLY A 61 14.74 3.47 20.93
CA GLY A 61 15.50 3.91 19.75
C GLY A 61 14.58 4.33 18.60
N VAL A 62 13.53 3.56 18.32
CA VAL A 62 12.51 3.88 17.32
C VAL A 62 11.70 5.11 17.74
N LEU A 63 11.35 5.25 19.01
CA LEU A 63 10.60 6.40 19.50
C LEU A 63 11.41 7.70 19.37
N ILE A 64 12.64 7.71 19.91
CA ILE A 64 13.51 8.90 19.93
C ILE A 64 14.01 9.21 18.51
N GLY A 65 14.52 8.20 17.81
CA GLY A 65 15.01 8.32 16.43
C GLY A 65 13.89 8.67 15.46
N GLY A 66 12.70 8.10 15.64
CA GLY A 66 11.53 8.39 14.82
C GLY A 66 10.97 9.79 15.05
N ILE A 67 10.93 10.28 16.28
CA ILE A 67 10.55 11.68 16.58
C ILE A 67 11.57 12.66 15.98
N ALA A 68 12.87 12.37 16.11
CA ALA A 68 13.92 13.20 15.50
C ALA A 68 13.85 13.16 13.96
N ALA A 69 13.72 11.99 13.35
CA ALA A 69 13.63 11.85 11.89
C ALA A 69 12.35 12.50 11.34
N ALA A 70 11.19 12.30 11.98
CA ALA A 70 9.94 12.93 11.60
C ALA A 70 9.98 14.47 11.77
N GLY A 71 10.81 14.97 12.69
CA GLY A 71 11.04 16.39 12.91
C GLY A 71 11.97 17.05 11.87
N PHE A 72 12.97 16.34 11.34
CA PHE A 72 14.11 16.94 10.62
C PHE A 72 14.33 16.50 9.17
N VAL A 73 13.65 15.48 8.64
CA VAL A 73 13.81 15.10 7.21
C VAL A 73 13.00 16.04 6.31
N ALA A 74 13.53 17.25 6.10
CA ALA A 74 12.91 18.28 5.26
C ALA A 74 12.73 17.84 3.79
N LYS A 75 13.69 17.08 3.25
CA LYS A 75 13.75 16.73 1.83
C LYS A 75 12.58 15.87 1.32
N SER A 76 12.14 14.90 2.11
CA SER A 76 11.01 14.04 1.73
C SER A 76 9.67 14.77 1.88
N ALA A 77 9.56 15.67 2.85
CA ALA A 77 8.38 16.51 3.00
C ALA A 77 8.23 17.48 1.81
N ASP A 78 9.33 18.09 1.36
CA ASP A 78 9.32 18.98 0.20
C ASP A 78 8.89 18.25 -1.08
N PHE A 79 9.37 17.02 -1.30
CA PHE A 79 8.92 16.18 -2.42
C PHE A 79 7.42 15.85 -2.36
N LEU A 80 6.91 15.46 -1.19
CA LEU A 80 5.49 15.14 -1.04
C LEU A 80 4.60 16.38 -1.23
N ILE A 81 5.07 17.56 -0.83
CA ILE A 81 4.38 18.83 -1.09
C ILE A 81 4.37 19.13 -2.60
N GLU A 82 5.47 18.89 -3.30
CA GLU A 82 5.53 19.04 -4.76
C GLU A 82 4.58 18.06 -5.45
N VAL A 83 4.54 16.79 -5.02
CA VAL A 83 3.59 15.79 -5.53
C VAL A 83 2.14 16.18 -5.21
N GLU A 84 1.84 16.72 -4.04
CA GLU A 84 0.50 17.22 -3.69
C GLU A 84 0.09 18.34 -4.66
N GLN A 85 0.98 19.29 -4.91
CA GLN A 85 0.73 20.37 -5.87
C GLN A 85 0.54 19.85 -7.30
N GLU A 86 1.24 18.79 -7.67
CA GLU A 86 1.08 18.14 -8.97
C GLU A 86 -0.22 17.34 -9.06
N MET A 87 -0.59 16.63 -7.99
CA MET A 87 -1.84 15.88 -7.90
C MET A 87 -3.08 16.77 -7.96
N VAL A 88 -3.00 18.02 -7.46
CA VAL A 88 -4.08 19.01 -7.63
C VAL A 88 -4.29 19.39 -9.10
N ARG A 89 -3.27 19.26 -9.95
CA ARG A 89 -3.39 19.49 -11.41
C ARG A 89 -4.00 18.30 -12.13
N VAL A 90 -3.99 17.12 -11.52
CA VAL A 90 -4.60 15.92 -12.09
C VAL A 90 -6.11 16.04 -11.95
N THR A 91 -6.79 16.35 -13.04
CA THR A 91 -8.24 16.31 -13.11
C THR A 91 -8.70 14.85 -13.12
N TRP A 92 -9.09 14.34 -11.95
CA TRP A 92 -9.70 13.02 -11.86
C TRP A 92 -11.04 13.03 -12.59
N PRO A 93 -11.29 12.05 -13.49
CA PRO A 93 -12.57 11.96 -14.18
C PRO A 93 -13.68 11.80 -13.16
N THR A 94 -14.78 12.51 -13.35
CA THR A 94 -15.94 12.34 -12.48
C THR A 94 -16.53 10.94 -12.71
N GLY A 95 -17.17 10.35 -11.70
CA GLY A 95 -17.78 9.02 -11.81
C GLY A 95 -18.59 8.80 -13.12
N PRO A 96 -19.42 9.78 -13.56
CA PRO A 96 -20.10 9.71 -14.85
C PRO A 96 -19.18 9.61 -16.07
N ASP A 97 -18.06 10.33 -16.09
CA ASP A 97 -17.09 10.30 -17.19
C ASP A 97 -16.38 8.94 -17.29
N LEU A 98 -16.09 8.34 -16.13
CA LEU A 98 -15.48 7.02 -16.06
C LEU A 98 -16.44 5.93 -16.58
N VAL A 99 -17.72 6.01 -16.24
CA VAL A 99 -18.74 5.07 -16.74
C VAL A 99 -18.93 5.24 -18.24
N ARG A 100 -19.01 6.48 -18.73
CA ARG A 100 -19.19 6.75 -20.17
C ARG A 100 -18.02 6.23 -20.99
N SER A 101 -16.78 6.46 -20.55
CA SER A 101 -15.58 5.95 -21.24
C SER A 101 -15.49 4.42 -21.20
N THR A 102 -15.83 3.80 -20.08
CA THR A 102 -15.83 2.33 -19.94
C THR A 102 -16.89 1.68 -20.84
N ILE A 103 -18.11 2.25 -20.93
CA ILE A 103 -19.18 1.72 -21.80
C ILE A 103 -18.75 1.72 -23.27
N VAL A 104 -18.08 2.79 -23.74
CA VAL A 104 -17.59 2.86 -25.13
C VAL A 104 -16.62 1.72 -25.41
N ILE A 105 -15.67 1.48 -24.51
CA ILE A 105 -14.68 0.39 -24.65
C ILE A 105 -15.38 -0.98 -24.61
N ALA A 106 -16.35 -1.18 -23.70
CA ALA A 106 -17.11 -2.41 -23.62
C ALA A 106 -17.87 -2.71 -24.92
N VAL A 107 -18.53 -1.70 -25.50
CA VAL A 107 -19.22 -1.84 -26.79
C VAL A 107 -18.22 -2.17 -27.92
N MET A 108 -17.05 -1.51 -27.96
CA MET A 108 -16.02 -1.83 -28.95
C MET A 108 -15.56 -3.28 -28.85
N ILE A 109 -15.33 -3.80 -27.64
CA ILE A 109 -14.90 -5.19 -27.43
C ILE A 109 -15.99 -6.17 -27.87
N ILE A 110 -17.27 -5.88 -27.59
CA ILE A 110 -18.40 -6.73 -28.01
C ILE A 110 -18.51 -6.78 -29.53
N VAL A 111 -18.45 -5.62 -30.21
CA VAL A 111 -18.54 -5.55 -31.67
C VAL A 111 -17.39 -6.32 -32.31
N LEU A 112 -16.18 -6.16 -31.78
CA LEU A 112 -14.99 -6.84 -32.27
C LEU A 112 -15.09 -8.36 -32.04
N GLY A 113 -15.59 -8.78 -30.88
CA GLY A 113 -15.87 -10.18 -30.55
C GLY A 113 -16.90 -10.83 -31.49
N ILE A 114 -18.00 -10.13 -31.80
CA ILE A 114 -19.00 -10.58 -32.77
C ILE A 114 -18.38 -10.71 -34.17
N GLY A 115 -17.54 -9.74 -34.56
CA GLY A 115 -16.84 -9.77 -35.85
C GLY A 115 -15.92 -10.99 -35.99
N ILE A 116 -15.11 -11.26 -34.97
CA ILE A 116 -14.24 -12.45 -34.94
C ILE A 116 -15.09 -13.73 -34.98
N PHE A 117 -16.13 -13.83 -34.15
CA PHE A 117 -17.01 -14.99 -34.12
C PHE A 117 -17.67 -15.28 -35.47
N ALA A 118 -18.12 -14.24 -36.18
CA ALA A 118 -18.71 -14.39 -37.52
C ALA A 118 -17.69 -14.92 -38.54
N VAL A 119 -16.45 -14.40 -38.52
CA VAL A 119 -15.38 -14.86 -39.40
C VAL A 119 -15.01 -16.31 -39.11
N ASP A 120 -14.87 -16.68 -37.84
CA ASP A 120 -14.56 -18.04 -37.41
C ASP A 120 -15.66 -19.01 -37.83
N TRP A 121 -16.93 -18.63 -37.65
CA TRP A 121 -18.07 -19.45 -38.06
C TRP A 121 -18.09 -19.70 -39.57
N VAL A 122 -17.89 -18.66 -40.38
CA VAL A 122 -17.81 -18.78 -41.84
C VAL A 122 -16.64 -19.67 -42.26
N ASN A 123 -15.48 -19.49 -41.66
CA ASN A 123 -14.28 -20.26 -41.99
C ASN A 123 -14.48 -21.75 -41.69
N LEU A 124 -15.04 -22.09 -40.53
CA LEU A 124 -15.34 -23.48 -40.15
C LEU A 124 -16.33 -24.13 -41.12
N HIS A 125 -17.42 -23.44 -41.47
CA HIS A 125 -18.41 -23.95 -42.42
C HIS A 125 -17.81 -24.15 -43.83
N LEU A 126 -16.96 -23.22 -44.27
CA LEU A 126 -16.30 -23.30 -45.57
C LEU A 126 -15.32 -24.49 -45.63
N LEU A 127 -14.57 -24.74 -44.55
CA LEU A 127 -13.65 -25.87 -44.44
C LEU A 127 -14.40 -27.21 -44.47
N GLU A 128 -15.52 -27.33 -43.76
CA GLU A 128 -16.37 -28.53 -43.79
C GLU A 128 -16.89 -28.82 -45.21
N TYR A 129 -17.36 -27.80 -45.92
CA TYR A 129 -17.83 -27.93 -47.30
C TYR A 129 -16.72 -28.40 -48.26
N LEU A 130 -15.51 -27.85 -48.12
CA LEU A 130 -14.36 -28.23 -48.95
C LEU A 130 -13.86 -29.66 -48.68
N LEU A 131 -13.93 -30.12 -47.42
CA LEU A 131 -13.54 -31.49 -47.06
C LEU A 131 -14.54 -32.53 -47.57
N GLN A 132 -15.84 -32.23 -47.53
CA GLN A 132 -16.88 -33.13 -48.09
C GLN A 132 -16.80 -33.24 -49.61
N ASN A 133 -16.38 -32.18 -50.31
CA ASN A 133 -16.26 -32.20 -51.78
C ASN A 133 -15.00 -32.94 -52.28
N LYS A 134 -14.08 -33.36 -51.40
CA LYS A 134 -12.83 -34.04 -51.77
C LYS A 134 -12.77 -35.54 -51.46
N SER A 135 -13.82 -36.12 -50.85
CA SER A 135 -13.97 -37.56 -50.57
C SER A 135 -15.00 -38.17 -51.52
#